data_AF-A0A933NVG7-F1
#
_entry.id   AF-A0A933NVG7-F1
#
_cell.length_a   1.000
_cell.length_b   1.000
_cell.length_c   1.000
_cell.angle_alpha   90.00
_cell.angle_beta   90.00
_cell.angle_gamma   90.00
#
_symmetry.space_group_name_H-M   'P 1'
#
loop_
_entity.id
_entity.type
_entity.pdbx_description
1 polymer ?
#
loop_
_entity_poly.entity_id
_entity_poly.type
_entity_poly.pdbx_seq_one_letter_code
_entity_poly.pdbx_strand_id
1 'polypeptide(L)' 'MNTTAELSAVSGLTLSQRLVAGLLALILGFVLIGTIGFASDMAVHNGAHDTRHALGFPCH' A
#
# COMPACT_ATOMS: atom_id res chain seq x y z
N MET A 1 22.92 35.51 -7.98
CA MET A 1 22.48 34.60 -6.90
C MET A 1 21.78 33.42 -7.56
N ASN A 2 22.11 32.23 -7.11
CA ASN A 2 22.36 30.99 -7.85
C ASN A 2 21.22 29.96 -7.68
N THR A 3 20.00 30.35 -8.07
CA THR A 3 18.77 29.54 -7.85
C THR A 3 18.63 28.30 -8.75
N THR A 4 19.54 28.06 -9.69
CA THR A 4 19.46 26.91 -10.62
C THR A 4 20.10 25.63 -10.09
N ALA A 5 20.88 25.69 -9.01
CA ALA A 5 21.61 24.53 -8.46
C ALA A 5 20.83 23.73 -7.40
N GLU A 6 19.73 24.26 -6.85
CA GLU A 6 18.97 23.58 -5.78
C GLU A 6 17.88 22.62 -6.29
N LEU A 7 17.48 22.72 -7.57
CA LEU A 7 16.45 21.84 -8.15
C LEU A 7 16.98 20.45 -8.55
N SER A 8 18.30 20.30 -8.67
CA SER A 8 18.95 19.07 -9.16
C SER A 8 19.31 18.07 -8.06
N ALA A 9 19.06 18.39 -6.78
CA ALA A 9 19.52 17.60 -5.64
C ALA A 9 18.49 16.61 -5.07
N VAL A 10 17.29 16.48 -5.67
CA VAL A 10 16.42 15.33 -5.36
C VAL A 10 16.95 14.13 -6.14
N SER A 11 17.87 13.39 -5.54
CA SER A 11 18.31 12.09 -6.05
C SER A 11 17.09 11.18 -6.16
N GLY A 12 16.61 10.97 -7.39
CA GLY A 12 15.48 10.08 -7.65
C GLY A 12 15.78 8.65 -7.20
N LEU A 13 14.74 7.93 -6.77
CA LEU A 13 14.87 6.54 -6.35
C LEU A 13 15.37 5.68 -7.52
N THR A 14 16.43 4.88 -7.32
CA THR A 14 16.93 3.98 -8.36
C THR A 14 15.88 2.93 -8.73
N LEU A 15 15.99 2.34 -9.93
CA LEU A 15 15.07 1.28 -10.36
C LEU A 15 15.03 0.13 -9.35
N SER A 16 16.19 -0.31 -8.85
CA SER A 16 16.28 -1.39 -7.87
C SER A 16 15.51 -1.07 -6.59
N GLN A 17 15.65 0.15 -6.06
CA GLN A 17 14.91 0.59 -4.88
C GLN A 17 13.39 0.65 -5.13
N ARG A 18 12.96 1.08 -6.32
CA ARG A 18 11.53 1.07 -6.72
C ARG A 18 10.99 -0.37 -6.82
N LEU A 19 11.78 -1.29 -7.36
CA LEU A 19 11.41 -2.71 -7.47
C LEU A 19 11.30 -3.37 -6.10
N VAL A 20 12.24 -3.10 -5.20
CA VAL A 20 12.19 -3.60 -3.81
C VAL A 20 10.93 -3.07 -3.11
N ALA A 21 10.67 -1.76 -3.21
CA ALA A 21 9.46 -1.17 -2.62
C ALA A 21 8.18 -1.79 -3.22
N GLY A 22 8.13 -1.99 -4.55
CA GLY A 22 7.01 -2.64 -5.22
C GLY A 22 6.81 -4.10 -4.79
N LEU A 23 7.89 -4.86 -4.63
CA LEU A 23 7.82 -6.25 -4.18
C LEU A 23 7.30 -6.34 -2.73
N LEU A 24 7.79 -5.46 -1.84
CA LEU A 24 7.31 -5.38 -0.46
C LEU A 24 5.83 -5.00 -0.40
N ALA A 25 5.39 -4.05 -1.24
CA ALA A 25 3.99 -3.68 -1.33
C ALA A 25 3.10 -4.84 -1.81
N LEU A 26 3.56 -5.61 -2.81
CA LEU A 26 2.86 -6.81 -3.28
C LEU A 26 2.76 -7.88 -2.18
N ILE A 27 3.88 -8.18 -1.50
CA ILE A 27 3.90 -9.14 -0.40
C ILE A 27 2.93 -8.70 0.70
N LEU A 28 2.97 -7.43 1.10
CA LEU A 28 2.05 -6.87 2.09
C LEU A 28 0.59 -7.02 1.64
N GLY A 29 0.27 -6.68 0.39
CA GLY A 29 -1.05 -6.86 -0.18
C GLY A 29 -1.53 -8.31 -0.14
N PHE A 30 -0.67 -9.26 -0.52
CA PHE A 30 -0.97 -10.69 -0.45
C PHE A 30 -1.23 -11.17 0.98
N VAL A 31 -0.42 -10.72 1.95
CA VAL A 31 -0.60 -11.05 3.37
C VAL A 31 -1.94 -10.51 3.87
N LEU A 32 -2.28 -9.27 3.54
CA LEU A 32 -3.56 -8.68 3.95
C LEU A 32 -4.74 -9.46 3.37
N ILE A 33 -4.74 -9.74 2.06
CA ILE A 33 -5.82 -10.51 1.42
C ILE A 33 -5.91 -11.93 2.02
N GLY A 34 -4.78 -12.61 2.23
CA GLY A 34 -4.75 -13.96 2.77
C GLY A 34 -5.20 -14.05 4.23
N THR A 35 -4.71 -13.15 5.09
CA THR A 35 -5.01 -13.20 6.53
C THR A 35 -6.43 -12.75 6.83
N ILE A 36 -6.90 -11.69 6.18
CA ILE A 36 -8.22 -11.10 6.43
C ILE A 36 -9.31 -11.87 5.67
N GLY A 37 -9.06 -12.21 4.41
CA GLY A 37 -10.02 -12.90 3.56
C GLY A 37 -10.34 -14.32 4.04
N PHE A 38 -9.38 -14.98 4.69
CA PHE A 38 -9.54 -16.32 5.27
C PHE A 38 -9.52 -16.32 6.81
N ALA A 39 -9.68 -15.15 7.45
CA ALA A 39 -9.79 -15.08 8.90
C ALA A 39 -11.02 -15.89 9.37
N SER A 40 -10.80 -16.86 10.25
CA SER A 40 -11.90 -17.53 10.98
C SER A 40 -12.51 -16.63 12.05
N ASP A 41 -11.78 -15.61 12.48
CA ASP A 41 -12.22 -14.62 13.44
C ASP A 41 -13.14 -13.59 12.77
N MET A 42 -14.38 -13.52 13.24
CA MET A 42 -15.42 -12.65 12.69
C MET A 42 -15.09 -11.16 12.85
N ALA A 43 -14.36 -10.76 13.90
CA ALA A 43 -14.04 -9.35 14.12
C ALA A 43 -13.02 -8.86 13.07
N VAL A 44 -12.02 -9.68 12.75
CA VAL A 44 -11.02 -9.36 11.72
C VAL A 44 -11.67 -9.29 10.32
N HIS A 45 -12.53 -10.24 10.00
CA HIS A 45 -13.22 -10.26 8.71
C HIS A 45 -14.20 -9.07 8.57
N ASN A 46 -14.96 -8.78 9.63
CA ASN A 46 -15.90 -7.65 9.66
C ASN A 46 -15.18 -6.30 9.59
N GLY A 47 -14.04 -6.13 10.27
CA GLY A 47 -13.28 -4.87 10.19
C GLY A 47 -12.80 -4.55 8.76
N ALA A 48 -12.43 -5.57 7.99
CA ALA A 48 -12.09 -5.37 6.59
C ALA A 48 -13.30 -5.14 5.69
N HIS A 49 -14.41 -5.79 5.99
CA HIS A 49 -15.69 -5.49 5.38
C HIS A 49 -16.07 -4.02 5.63
N ASP A 50 -15.93 -3.51 6.84
CA ASP A 50 -16.24 -2.12 7.20
C ASP A 50 -15.29 -1.12 6.54
N THR A 51 -14.02 -1.49 6.37
CA THR A 51 -13.05 -0.67 5.63
C THR A 51 -13.47 -0.49 4.18
N ARG A 52 -14.02 -1.53 3.52
CA ARG A 52 -14.49 -1.41 2.12
C ARG A 52 -15.66 -0.44 2.01
N HIS A 53 -16.57 -0.46 2.99
CA HIS A 53 -17.69 0.48 3.08
C HIS A 53 -17.22 1.92 3.31
N ALA A 54 -16.25 2.11 4.21
CA ALA A 54 -15.67 3.43 4.48
C ALA A 54 -14.97 4.03 3.26
N LEU A 55 -14.44 3.19 2.36
CA LEU A 55 -13.85 3.60 1.09
C LEU A 55 -14.88 3.82 -0.02
N GLY A 56 -16.18 3.69 0.28
CA GLY A 56 -17.27 3.91 -0.67
C GLY A 56 -17.50 2.76 -1.64
N PHE A 57 -16.92 1.58 -1.39
CA PHE A 57 -17.25 0.39 -2.18
C PHE A 57 -18.63 -0.13 -1.76
N PRO A 58 -19.55 -0.34 -2.71
CA PRO A 58 -20.86 -0.91 -2.40
C PRO A 58 -20.71 -2.34 -1.90
N CYS A 59 -21.51 -2.67 -0.89
CA CYS A 59 -21.51 -3.97 -0.23
C CYS A 59 -22.50 -4.96 -0.82
N HIS A 60 -23.29 -4.52 -1.79
CA HIS A 60 -24.38 -5.22 -2.46
C HIS A 60 -24.50 -4.70 -3.89
#